data_AF-H3GFM5-F1
#
_entry.id   AF-H3GFM5-F1
#
_cell.length_a   1.000
_cell.length_b   1.000
_cell.length_c   1.000
_cell.angle_alpha   90.00
_cell.angle_beta   90.00
_cell.angle_gamma   90.00
#
_symmetry.space_group_name_H-M   'P 1'
#
loop_
_entity.id
_entity.type
_entity.pdbx_description
1 polymer ?
#
loop_
_entity_poly.entity_id
_entity_poly.type
_entity_poly.pdbx_seq_one_letter_code
_entity_poly.pdbx_strand_id
1 'polypeptide(L)'
;MDGEAPAFVGDGNYVGDGSELLQRLWEFAPWKMIRSCPGRYIIKHKKQSPFLVDGAPVTATDTGEFVRKALSTTEGELPTVVVHDLESPRCVDRVKVVVFGAEGCGGGVITYCKQDAAASEQEQTAAIYVHTLNTASGLRRKLEGLQIDHVLKT
;
A
#
# COMPACT_ATOMS: atom_id res chain seq x y z
N MET A 1 -15.67 -25.95 13.66
CA MET A 1 -14.27 -25.52 13.83
C MET A 1 -14.11 -24.33 12.91
N ASP A 2 -14.40 -23.15 13.44
CA ASP A 2 -14.27 -21.90 12.69
C ASP A 2 -12.77 -21.62 12.58
N GLY A 3 -12.18 -22.00 11.45
CA GLY A 3 -10.79 -21.73 11.15
C GLY A 3 -10.63 -20.22 10.97
N GLU A 4 -10.16 -19.56 12.02
CA GLU A 4 -9.74 -18.16 11.97
C GLU A 4 -8.73 -18.04 10.83
N ALA A 5 -9.08 -17.30 9.77
CA ALA A 5 -8.20 -17.11 8.63
C ALA A 5 -6.83 -16.62 9.14
N PRO A 6 -5.71 -17.19 8.68
CA PRO A 6 -4.41 -16.87 9.26
C PRO A 6 -4.13 -15.38 9.09
N ALA A 7 -3.95 -14.70 10.21
CA ALA A 7 -3.57 -13.30 10.27
C ALA A 7 -2.24 -13.05 9.55
N PHE A 8 -1.90 -11.79 9.30
CA PHE A 8 -0.65 -11.40 8.64
C PHE A 8 0.58 -12.05 9.31
N VAL A 9 1.41 -12.75 8.53
CA VAL A 9 2.69 -13.32 8.99
C VAL A 9 3.86 -12.48 8.51
N GLY A 10 3.80 -12.02 7.25
CA GLY A 10 4.76 -11.10 6.68
C GLY A 10 6.21 -11.60 6.71
N ASP A 11 7.09 -10.79 7.29
CA ASP A 11 8.51 -11.09 7.51
C ASP A 11 8.78 -11.85 8.82
N GLY A 12 7.73 -12.24 9.56
CA GLY A 12 7.83 -12.90 10.86
C GLY A 12 8.03 -11.97 12.05
N ASN A 13 8.20 -10.65 11.85
CA ASN A 13 8.43 -9.71 12.96
C ASN A 13 7.13 -9.14 13.55
N TYR A 14 6.03 -9.19 12.79
CA TYR A 14 4.74 -8.59 13.16
C TYR A 14 3.58 -9.56 12.95
N VAL A 15 3.76 -10.81 13.38
CA VAL A 15 2.74 -11.85 13.25
C VAL A 15 1.46 -11.41 13.97
N GLY A 16 0.34 -11.43 13.25
CA GLY A 16 -0.96 -10.99 13.76
C GLY A 16 -1.25 -9.49 13.61
N ASP A 17 -0.29 -8.67 13.21
CA ASP A 17 -0.48 -7.20 13.05
C ASP A 17 -1.08 -6.86 11.67
N GLY A 18 -2.15 -7.53 11.28
CA GLY A 18 -2.82 -7.30 10.00
C GLY A 18 -3.68 -8.48 9.55
N SER A 19 -4.35 -8.28 8.43
CA SER A 19 -5.34 -9.22 7.88
C SER A 19 -4.75 -10.18 6.86
N GLU A 20 -5.55 -11.16 6.45
CA GLU A 20 -5.27 -12.02 5.29
C GLU A 20 -5.08 -11.19 4.00
N LEU A 21 -5.85 -10.10 3.81
CA LEU A 21 -5.68 -9.22 2.65
C LEU A 21 -4.28 -8.56 2.63
N LEU A 22 -3.76 -8.22 3.81
CA LEU A 22 -2.39 -7.71 3.94
C LEU A 22 -1.36 -8.78 3.60
N GLN A 23 -1.62 -10.04 3.98
CA GLN A 23 -0.76 -11.17 3.64
C GLN A 23 -0.73 -11.43 2.12
N ARG A 24 -1.86 -11.35 1.43
CA ARG A 24 -1.90 -11.48 -0.05
C ARG A 24 -1.07 -10.39 -0.73
N LEU A 25 -1.19 -9.15 -0.26
CA LEU A 25 -0.33 -8.06 -0.74
C LEU A 25 1.15 -8.29 -0.46
N TRP A 26 1.48 -8.86 0.70
CA TRP A 26 2.84 -9.24 1.04
C TRP A 26 3.43 -10.26 0.07
N GLU A 27 2.65 -11.26 -0.32
CA GLU A 27 3.08 -12.31 -1.25
C GLU A 27 3.17 -11.81 -2.70
N PHE A 28 2.35 -10.82 -3.06
CA PHE A 28 2.30 -10.27 -4.41
C PHE A 28 3.57 -9.53 -4.86
N ALA A 29 4.25 -8.84 -3.94
CA ALA A 29 5.38 -7.98 -4.29
C ALA A 29 6.58 -8.17 -3.36
N PRO A 30 7.82 -7.93 -3.84
CA PRO A 30 9.00 -8.09 -3.01
C PRO A 30 9.15 -6.92 -2.05
N TRP A 31 8.60 -7.03 -0.84
CA TRP A 31 8.68 -5.97 0.17
C TRP A 31 10.02 -5.92 0.92
N LYS A 32 10.37 -4.74 1.42
CA LYS A 32 11.49 -4.48 2.32
C LYS A 32 11.08 -3.49 3.38
N MET A 33 11.34 -3.81 4.64
CA MET A 33 11.07 -2.90 5.75
C MET A 33 11.91 -1.62 5.62
N ILE A 34 11.29 -0.47 5.86
CA ILE A 34 11.97 0.81 5.94
C ILE A 34 12.77 0.83 7.26
N ARG A 35 14.06 1.19 7.19
CA ARG A 35 14.92 1.26 8.38
C ARG A 35 14.30 2.18 9.44
N SER A 36 14.24 1.70 10.68
CA SER A 36 13.70 2.44 11.83
C SER A 36 12.23 2.84 11.70
N CYS A 37 11.48 2.21 10.80
CA CYS A 37 10.04 2.41 10.62
C CYS A 37 9.32 1.06 10.75
N PRO A 38 9.13 0.56 12.00
CA PRO A 38 8.57 -0.76 12.26
C PRO A 38 7.17 -0.92 11.65
N GLY A 39 6.93 -2.07 11.03
CA GLY A 39 5.65 -2.40 10.38
C GLY A 39 5.39 -1.63 9.08
N ARG A 40 6.41 -0.98 8.48
CA ARG A 40 6.27 -0.24 7.22
C ARG A 40 7.27 -0.72 6.18
N TYR A 41 6.77 -1.01 4.99
CA TYR A 41 7.54 -1.65 3.94
C TYR A 41 7.41 -0.90 2.61
N ILE A 42 8.49 -0.90 1.85
CA ILE A 42 8.55 -0.43 0.46
C ILE A 42 8.80 -1.61 -0.46
N ILE A 43 8.37 -1.51 -1.71
CA ILE A 43 8.73 -2.50 -2.72
C ILE A 43 10.23 -2.38 -3.01
N LYS A 44 10.92 -3.51 -3.08
CA LYS A 44 12.31 -3.62 -3.56
C LYS A 44 12.34 -3.29 -5.05
N HIS A 45 12.40 -2.00 -5.35
CA HIS A 45 12.55 -1.48 -6.70
C HIS A 45 14.00 -1.01 -6.89
N LYS A 46 14.67 -1.46 -7.96
CA LYS A 46 15.94 -0.88 -8.42
C LYS A 46 15.75 -0.34 -9.84
N LYS A 47 16.36 0.81 -10.18
CA LYS A 47 16.26 1.39 -11.54
C LYS A 47 16.65 0.40 -12.64
N GLN A 48 17.62 -0.47 -12.39
CA GLN A 48 18.10 -1.48 -13.35
C GLN A 48 17.24 -2.75 -13.40
N SER A 49 16.39 -2.99 -12.40
CA SER A 49 15.51 -4.17 -12.33
C SER A 49 14.20 -3.76 -11.61
N PRO A 50 13.33 -3.00 -12.29
CA PRO A 50 12.06 -2.57 -11.70
C PRO A 50 11.16 -3.77 -11.44
N PHE A 51 10.38 -3.72 -10.36
CA PHE A 51 9.27 -4.63 -10.19
C PHE A 51 8.17 -4.22 -11.18
N LEU A 52 7.71 -5.16 -12.00
CA LEU A 52 6.72 -4.92 -13.03
C LEU A 52 5.37 -5.51 -12.61
N VAL A 53 4.30 -4.79 -12.90
CA VAL A 53 2.92 -5.22 -12.77
C VAL A 53 2.30 -5.13 -14.16
N ASP A 54 1.96 -6.28 -14.74
CA ASP A 54 1.49 -6.41 -16.14
C ASP A 54 2.39 -5.71 -17.17
N GLY A 55 3.70 -5.86 -17.02
CA GLY A 55 4.69 -5.29 -17.94
C GLY A 55 5.00 -3.81 -17.71
N ALA A 56 4.25 -3.09 -16.88
CA ALA A 56 4.54 -1.71 -16.49
C ALA A 56 5.32 -1.65 -15.16
N PRO A 57 6.25 -0.70 -14.97
CA PRO A 57 6.86 -0.48 -13.67
C PRO A 57 5.79 -0.23 -12.60
N VAL A 58 5.94 -0.84 -11.43
CA VAL A 58 4.97 -0.66 -10.33
C VAL A 58 4.77 0.81 -9.94
N THR A 59 5.77 1.64 -10.18
CA THR A 59 5.70 3.09 -9.94
C THR A 59 4.78 3.83 -10.92
N ALA A 60 4.34 3.19 -12.00
CA ALA A 60 3.34 3.69 -12.94
C ALA A 60 1.94 3.11 -12.67
N THR A 61 1.79 2.21 -11.69
CA THR A 61 0.52 1.57 -11.35
C THR A 61 -0.23 2.38 -10.30
N ASP A 62 -1.48 2.76 -10.55
CA ASP A 62 -2.30 3.44 -9.55
C ASP A 62 -2.57 2.52 -8.35
N THR A 63 -2.81 3.11 -7.17
CA THR A 63 -3.05 2.36 -5.92
C THR A 63 -4.21 1.37 -6.03
N GLY A 64 -5.34 1.77 -6.63
CA GLY A 64 -6.50 0.90 -6.74
C GLY A 64 -6.26 -0.25 -7.71
N GLU A 65 -5.50 -0.02 -8.79
CA GLU A 65 -5.09 -1.08 -9.71
C GLU A 65 -4.10 -2.03 -9.05
N PHE A 66 -3.07 -1.51 -8.39
CA PHE A 66 -2.07 -2.31 -7.66
C PHE A 66 -2.72 -3.24 -6.64
N VAL A 67 -3.62 -2.70 -5.80
CA VAL A 67 -4.32 -3.50 -4.79
C VAL A 67 -5.25 -4.53 -5.43
N ARG A 68 -6.01 -4.17 -6.47
CA ARG A 68 -6.89 -5.13 -7.16
C ARG A 68 -6.13 -6.29 -7.78
N LYS A 69 -4.97 -6.02 -8.39
CA LYS A 69 -4.10 -7.09 -8.93
C LYS A 69 -3.49 -7.96 -7.84
N ALA A 70 -3.11 -7.39 -6.71
CA ALA A 70 -2.62 -8.16 -5.59
C ALA A 70 -3.69 -9.06 -4.95
N LEU A 71 -4.96 -8.64 -5.01
CA LEU A 71 -6.07 -9.35 -4.38
C LEU A 71 -6.87 -10.22 -5.36
N SER A 72 -6.57 -10.19 -6.66
CA SER A 72 -7.22 -11.05 -7.65
C SER A 72 -6.83 -12.50 -7.41
N THR A 73 -7.81 -13.34 -7.11
CA THR A 73 -7.65 -14.80 -7.09
C THR A 73 -8.18 -15.40 -8.39
N THR A 74 -7.66 -16.57 -8.76
CA THR A 74 -8.19 -17.35 -9.91
C THR A 74 -9.62 -17.84 -9.68
N GLU A 75 -10.03 -17.99 -8.41
CA GLU A 75 -11.36 -18.40 -8.01
C GLU A 75 -11.82 -17.50 -6.85
N GLY A 76 -12.71 -16.55 -7.11
CA GLY A 76 -13.28 -15.70 -6.07
C GLY A 76 -13.72 -14.32 -6.55
N GLU A 77 -14.64 -13.74 -5.79
CA GLU A 77 -15.05 -12.36 -5.96
C GLU A 77 -13.96 -11.43 -5.42
N LEU A 78 -13.60 -10.40 -6.19
CA LEU A 78 -12.63 -9.39 -5.74
C LEU A 78 -13.20 -8.66 -4.52
N PRO A 79 -12.44 -8.55 -3.41
CA PRO A 79 -12.89 -7.76 -2.29
C PRO A 79 -13.11 -6.31 -2.74
N THR A 80 -14.19 -5.70 -2.25
CA THR A 80 -14.45 -4.28 -2.51
C THR A 80 -13.40 -3.47 -1.76
N VAL A 81 -12.62 -2.68 -2.49
CA VAL A 81 -11.56 -1.83 -1.93
C VAL A 81 -11.91 -0.37 -2.17
N VAL A 82 -11.94 0.41 -1.09
CA VAL A 82 -12.08 1.87 -1.16
C VAL A 82 -10.68 2.48 -1.17
N VAL A 83 -10.43 3.34 -2.17
CA VAL A 83 -9.20 4.14 -2.24
C VAL A 83 -9.54 5.56 -1.83
N HIS A 84 -8.99 5.99 -0.70
CA HIS A 84 -9.11 7.36 -0.23
C HIS A 84 -8.02 8.21 -0.87
N ASP A 85 -8.39 9.26 -1.58
CA ASP A 85 -7.46 10.21 -2.21
C ASP A 85 -7.42 11.50 -1.39
N LEU A 86 -6.30 11.73 -0.69
CA LEU A 86 -6.21 12.69 0.40
C LEU A 86 -5.05 13.66 0.22
N GLU A 87 -5.18 14.84 0.81
CA GLU A 87 -4.10 15.78 1.04
C GLU A 87 -3.69 15.74 2.51
N SER A 88 -2.40 15.91 2.78
CA SER A 88 -1.86 15.96 4.13
C SER A 88 -1.16 17.30 4.37
N PRO A 89 -1.38 17.97 5.50
CA PRO A 89 -0.62 19.17 5.86
C PRO A 89 0.86 18.86 6.17
N ARG A 90 1.26 17.58 6.18
CA ARG A 90 2.59 17.10 6.54
C ARG A 90 3.41 16.64 5.33
N CYS A 91 2.83 16.59 4.13
CA CYS A 91 3.57 16.33 2.90
C CYS A 91 2.94 17.04 1.69
N VAL A 92 3.78 17.42 0.73
CA VAL A 92 3.35 18.11 -0.50
C VAL A 92 2.70 17.17 -1.51
N ASP A 93 3.03 15.88 -1.44
CA ASP A 93 2.49 14.86 -2.34
C ASP A 93 1.05 14.51 -1.94
N ARG A 94 0.18 14.28 -2.93
CA ARG A 94 -1.12 13.63 -2.68
C ARG A 94 -0.89 12.23 -2.13
N VAL A 95 -1.77 11.79 -1.24
CA VAL A 95 -1.66 10.49 -0.56
C VAL A 95 -2.90 9.67 -0.85
N LYS A 96 -2.71 8.48 -1.44
CA LYS A 96 -3.77 7.49 -1.58
C LYS A 96 -3.66 6.46 -0.45
N VAL A 97 -4.79 6.16 0.19
CA VAL A 97 -4.83 5.20 1.30
C VAL A 97 -5.88 4.13 1.01
N VAL A 98 -5.48 2.88 1.24
CA VAL A 98 -6.38 1.73 1.29
C VAL A 98 -6.28 1.13 2.69
N VAL A 99 -7.43 0.99 3.35
CA VAL A 99 -7.54 0.45 4.70
C VAL A 99 -8.20 -0.92 4.63
N PHE A 100 -7.63 -1.90 5.33
CA PHE A 100 -8.22 -3.24 5.47
C PHE A 100 -8.76 -3.44 6.89
N GLY A 101 -9.94 -4.06 6.98
CA GLY A 101 -10.64 -4.29 8.24
C GLY A 101 -11.19 -3.00 8.86
N ALA A 102 -12.12 -3.17 9.80
CA ALA A 102 -12.68 -2.04 10.54
C ALA A 102 -11.57 -1.31 11.33
N GLU A 103 -11.60 0.02 11.32
CA GLU A 103 -10.63 0.84 12.04
C GLU A 103 -9.15 0.60 11.69
N GLY A 104 -8.90 0.01 10.51
CA GLY A 104 -7.57 -0.36 10.03
C GLY A 104 -6.90 -1.49 10.79
N CYS A 105 -7.67 -2.32 11.51
CA CYS A 105 -7.16 -3.50 12.21
C CYS A 105 -6.48 -4.52 11.28
N GLY A 106 -6.78 -4.46 9.98
CA GLY A 106 -6.20 -5.32 8.96
C GLY A 106 -4.95 -4.75 8.29
N GLY A 107 -4.47 -3.56 8.66
CA GLY A 107 -3.38 -2.86 7.98
C GLY A 107 -3.84 -2.16 6.71
N GLY A 108 -2.91 -1.91 5.78
CA GLY A 108 -3.25 -1.24 4.53
C GLY A 108 -2.07 -0.79 3.68
N VAL A 109 -2.41 -0.04 2.64
CA VAL A 109 -1.44 0.56 1.72
C VAL A 109 -1.55 2.08 1.82
N ILE A 110 -0.39 2.74 1.94
CA ILE A 110 -0.26 4.19 1.75
C ILE A 110 0.58 4.41 0.51
N THR A 111 0.08 5.16 -0.45
CA THR A 111 0.78 5.52 -1.68
C THR A 111 0.99 7.02 -1.74
N TYR A 112 2.22 7.44 -1.98
CA TYR A 112 2.53 8.83 -2.32
C TYR A 112 2.48 9.01 -3.84
N CYS A 113 1.72 10.01 -4.29
CA CYS A 113 1.58 10.36 -5.70
C CYS A 113 2.46 11.57 -6.00
N LYS A 114 3.60 11.32 -6.64
CA LYS A 114 4.56 12.34 -7.02
C LYS A 114 4.33 12.76 -8.46
N GLN A 115 4.39 14.06 -8.72
CA GLN A 115 4.49 14.56 -10.08
C GLN A 115 5.94 14.43 -10.56
N ASP A 116 6.15 13.93 -11.77
CA ASP A 116 7.49 13.89 -12.34
C ASP A 116 7.92 15.32 -12.72
N ALA A 117 8.77 15.92 -11.88
CA ALA A 117 9.27 17.28 -12.07
C ALA A 117 10.24 17.40 -13.27
N ALA A 118 10.66 16.30 -13.89
CA ALA A 118 11.55 16.29 -15.04
C ALA A 118 10.83 16.18 -16.40
N ALA A 119 9.51 16.01 -16.42
CA ALA A 119 8.75 15.98 -17.66
C ALA A 119 8.61 17.42 -18.21
N SER A 120 9.25 17.64 -19.36
CA SER A 120 9.09 18.86 -20.16
C SER A 120 7.64 19.05 -20.55
N GLU A 121 7.19 20.31 -20.69
CA GLU A 121 5.81 20.75 -20.93
C GLU A 121 5.07 20.11 -22.13
N GLN A 122 5.75 19.28 -22.91
CA GLN A 122 5.23 18.60 -24.11
C GLN A 122 4.94 17.10 -23.89
N GLU A 123 5.40 16.50 -22.79
CA GLU A 123 5.02 15.13 -22.40
C GLU A 123 4.09 15.20 -21.19
N GLN A 124 2.95 14.52 -21.31
CA GLN A 124 1.95 14.44 -20.25
C GLN A 124 2.62 13.85 -19.00
N THR A 125 2.86 14.68 -17.99
CA THR A 125 3.57 14.32 -16.75
C THR A 125 2.98 13.04 -16.14
N ALA A 126 3.68 11.91 -16.29
CA ALA A 126 3.23 10.65 -15.73
C ALA A 126 3.39 10.69 -14.21
N ALA A 127 2.31 10.43 -13.46
CA ALA A 127 2.39 10.36 -12.01
C ALA A 127 3.24 9.16 -11.56
N ILE A 128 4.10 9.36 -10.57
CA ILE A 128 4.91 8.33 -9.94
C ILE A 128 4.25 7.91 -8.62
N TYR A 129 3.88 6.64 -8.53
CA TYR A 129 3.25 6.04 -7.35
C TYR A 129 4.28 5.32 -6.48
N VAL A 130 4.38 5.72 -5.22
CA VAL A 130 5.25 5.06 -4.23
C VAL A 130 4.41 4.35 -3.19
N HIS A 131 4.14 3.07 -3.43
CA HIS A 131 3.37 2.23 -2.52
C HIS A 131 4.17 1.81 -1.29
N THR A 132 3.54 1.92 -0.13
CA THR A 132 4.04 1.38 1.13
C THR A 132 3.01 0.45 1.74
N LEU A 133 3.43 -0.78 2.05
CA LEU A 133 2.64 -1.72 2.81
C LEU A 133 2.82 -1.40 4.30
N ASN A 134 1.72 -1.37 5.05
CA ASN A 134 1.75 -1.05 6.46
C ASN A 134 0.94 -2.10 7.24
N THR A 135 1.55 -2.66 8.29
CA THR A 135 0.83 -3.45 9.31
C THR A 135 -0.24 -2.59 9.98
N ALA A 136 -1.18 -3.17 10.71
CA ALA A 136 -2.25 -2.41 11.36
C ALA A 136 -1.68 -1.31 12.28
N SER A 137 -0.73 -1.68 13.14
CA SER A 137 -0.06 -0.72 14.02
C SER A 137 0.80 0.28 13.24
N GLY A 138 1.47 -0.14 12.17
CA GLY A 138 2.28 0.71 11.31
C GLY A 138 1.47 1.75 10.55
N LEU A 139 0.30 1.35 10.06
CA LEU A 139 -0.64 2.19 9.34
C LEU A 139 -1.15 3.30 10.26
N ARG A 140 -1.65 2.95 11.44
CA ARG A 140 -2.18 3.90 12.42
C ARG A 140 -1.18 5.00 12.76
N ARG A 141 0.03 4.62 13.20
CA ARG A 141 1.11 5.57 13.51
C ARG A 141 1.44 6.49 12.33
N LYS A 142 1.40 5.95 11.11
CA LYS A 142 1.76 6.71 9.92
C LYS A 142 0.67 7.71 9.54
N LEU A 143 -0.60 7.33 9.61
CA LEU A 143 -1.73 8.22 9.32
C LEU A 143 -1.83 9.35 10.36
N GLU A 144 -1.61 9.05 11.64
CA GLU A 144 -1.50 10.07 12.70
C GLU A 144 -0.37 11.07 12.40
N GLY A 145 0.82 10.57 12.05
CA GLY A 145 1.96 11.43 11.69
C GLY A 145 1.74 12.26 10.42
N LEU A 146 0.80 11.86 9.56
CA LEU A 146 0.34 12.60 8.39
C LEU A 146 -0.89 13.47 8.67
N GLN A 147 -1.49 13.38 9.85
CA GLN A 147 -2.74 14.08 10.24
C GLN A 147 -3.92 13.77 9.31
N ILE A 148 -4.03 12.51 8.88
CA ILE A 148 -5.12 12.00 8.02
C ILE A 148 -5.73 10.70 8.57
N ASP A 149 -5.59 10.44 9.87
CA ASP A 149 -6.10 9.26 10.58
C ASP A 149 -7.63 9.15 10.62
N HIS A 150 -8.35 10.22 10.28
CA HIS A 150 -9.81 10.20 10.11
C HIS A 150 -10.27 9.13 9.11
N VAL A 151 -9.42 8.72 8.16
CA VAL A 151 -9.67 7.64 7.20
C VAL A 151 -9.89 6.27 7.86
N LEU A 152 -9.43 6.08 9.10
CA LEU A 152 -9.67 4.84 9.85
C LEU A 152 -11.11 4.74 10.36
N LYS A 153 -11.85 5.85 10.43
CA LYS A 153 -13.22 5.88 10.99
C LYS A 153 -14.32 5.71 9.94
N THR A 154 -13.92 5.54 8.68
CA THR A 154 -14.81 5.31 7.52
C THR A 154 -15.10 3.83 7.35
#